data_AF-A0A2T5YPP0-F1
#
_entry.id   AF-A0A2T5YPP0-F1
#
_cell.length_a   1.000
_cell.length_b   1.000
_cell.length_c   1.000
_cell.angle_alpha   90.00
_cell.angle_beta   90.00
_cell.angle_gamma   90.00
#
_symmetry.space_group_name_H-M   'P 1'
#
loop_
_entity.id
_entity.type
_entity.pdbx_description
1 polymer ?
#
loop_
_entity_poly.entity_id
_entity_poly.type
_entity_poly.pdbx_seq_one_letter_code
_entity_poly.pdbx_strand_id
1 'polypeptide(L)'
;MTKRYLDYLDQLEAEAIHIMREVAGQFEKPALLFSGGKDSITLVRLAEKAFRPGKFPFPLVHIDTGHNFPEAIRYRDELAERLGEKLIVRNVEDTIKRKSLSEPKGRYASRNALQTHTLLETIEEFGFDACIGGARRDEEKARAKERIFSVRDEFGQWDPKRQRPELWNIYNGRVHKGENVRVFPISNWTELDVWNYIKREEIELPNIYYTHERECLVRDGKLMAWSDFIFQEPDDVVVKKQVRFRTVGDMTCTAAVESIAHDIDGVIAEILESKISERGATRIDDKLSETAMEDRKKGGYF
;
A
#
# COMPACT_ATOMS: atom_id res chain seq x y z
N MET A 1 -7.77 6.14 -40.00
CA MET A 1 -7.49 5.93 -38.57
C MET A 1 -7.95 7.17 -37.82
N THR A 2 -9.01 7.07 -37.02
CA THR A 2 -9.44 8.13 -36.11
C THR A 2 -8.36 8.32 -35.05
N LYS A 3 -7.83 9.53 -34.89
CA LYS A 3 -6.90 9.86 -33.80
C LYS A 3 -7.66 9.69 -32.48
N ARG A 4 -7.28 8.71 -31.66
CA ARG A 4 -7.76 8.58 -30.29
C ARG A 4 -6.96 9.55 -29.43
N TYR A 5 -7.64 10.51 -28.81
CA TYR A 5 -7.05 11.39 -27.82
C TYR A 5 -7.14 10.70 -26.46
N LEU A 6 -6.02 10.65 -25.73
CA LEU A 6 -5.99 10.13 -24.36
C LEU A 6 -6.59 11.19 -23.45
N ASP A 7 -7.59 10.80 -22.67
CA ASP A 7 -8.03 11.61 -21.54
C ASP A 7 -6.99 11.62 -20.41
N TYR A 8 -7.28 12.32 -19.32
CA TYR A 8 -6.36 12.44 -18.19
C TYR A 8 -6.03 11.09 -17.52
N LEU A 9 -7.04 10.24 -17.29
CA LEU A 9 -6.83 8.94 -16.66
C LEU A 9 -6.15 7.95 -17.62
N ASP A 10 -6.39 8.07 -18.93
CA ASP A 10 -5.67 7.33 -19.97
C ASP A 10 -4.17 7.66 -19.97
N GLN A 11 -3.80 8.91 -19.72
CA GLN A 11 -2.40 9.32 -19.61
C GLN A 11 -1.75 8.72 -18.36
N LEU A 12 -2.43 8.79 -17.21
CA LEU A 12 -1.97 8.18 -15.95
C LEU A 12 -1.83 6.66 -16.06
N GLU A 13 -2.80 5.99 -16.69
CA GLU A 13 -2.76 4.55 -16.99
C GLU A 13 -1.56 4.20 -17.86
N ALA A 14 -1.37 4.94 -18.96
CA ALA A 14 -0.26 4.71 -19.89
C ALA A 14 1.10 4.91 -19.22
N GLU A 15 1.24 5.93 -18.37
CA GLU A 15 2.46 6.19 -17.59
C GLU A 15 2.75 5.03 -16.62
N ALA A 16 1.75 4.60 -15.85
CA ALA A 16 1.93 3.50 -14.89
C ALA A 16 2.25 2.16 -15.59
N ILE A 17 1.60 1.86 -16.72
CA ILE A 17 1.90 0.68 -17.55
C ILE A 17 3.32 0.76 -18.11
N HIS A 18 3.75 1.94 -18.59
CA HIS A 18 5.11 2.15 -19.07
C HIS A 18 6.13 1.88 -17.98
N ILE A 19 5.93 2.42 -16.77
CA ILE A 19 6.79 2.17 -15.61
C ILE A 19 6.87 0.67 -15.28
N MET A 20 5.75 -0.05 -15.26
CA MET A 20 5.74 -1.49 -15.00
C MET A 20 6.53 -2.28 -16.04
N ARG A 21 6.42 -1.90 -17.32
CA ARG A 21 7.18 -2.53 -18.41
C ARG A 21 8.67 -2.22 -18.34
N GLU A 22 9.04 -1.01 -17.94
CA GLU A 22 10.44 -0.65 -17.67
C GLU A 22 11.01 -1.50 -16.52
N VAL A 23 10.22 -1.76 -15.48
CA VAL A 23 10.64 -2.70 -14.42
C VAL A 23 10.87 -4.10 -14.97
N ALA A 24 9.91 -4.64 -15.72
CA ALA A 24 10.04 -5.98 -16.31
C ALA A 24 11.21 -6.10 -17.31
N GLY A 25 11.58 -5.00 -17.97
CA GLY A 25 12.68 -4.97 -18.94
C GLY A 25 14.07 -4.73 -18.34
N GLN A 26 14.16 -4.15 -17.14
CA GLN A 26 15.44 -3.74 -16.52
C GLN A 26 15.87 -4.60 -15.33
N PHE A 27 14.97 -5.36 -14.71
CA PHE A 27 15.23 -6.14 -13.49
C PHE A 27 15.05 -7.64 -13.74
N GLU A 28 15.86 -8.46 -13.06
CA GLU A 28 15.86 -9.92 -13.18
C GLU A 28 14.76 -10.58 -12.32
N LYS A 29 14.49 -10.04 -11.13
CA LYS A 29 13.54 -10.59 -10.16
C LYS A 29 12.67 -9.50 -9.52
N PRO A 30 11.81 -8.82 -10.31
CA PRO A 30 10.85 -7.89 -9.75
C PRO A 30 9.80 -8.61 -8.89
N ALA A 31 9.17 -7.87 -7.98
CA ALA A 31 8.02 -8.29 -7.18
C ALA A 31 6.99 -7.15 -7.08
N LEU A 32 5.69 -7.47 -7.00
CA LEU A 32 4.64 -6.48 -6.73
C LEU A 32 4.09 -6.65 -5.31
N LEU A 33 4.26 -5.62 -4.48
CA LEU A 33 3.77 -5.59 -3.11
C LEU A 33 2.24 -5.44 -3.11
N PHE A 34 1.54 -6.50 -2.75
CA PHE A 34 0.08 -6.62 -2.85
C PHE A 34 -0.55 -6.76 -1.46
N SER A 35 -1.04 -5.65 -0.91
CA SER A 35 -1.62 -5.60 0.43
C SER A 35 -3.11 -5.97 0.50
N GLY A 36 -3.80 -6.07 -0.64
CA GLY A 36 -5.26 -6.11 -0.70
C GLY A 36 -5.91 -4.74 -0.46
N GLY A 37 -5.10 -3.67 -0.41
CA GLY A 37 -5.58 -2.29 -0.36
C GLY A 37 -5.93 -1.73 -1.74
N LYS A 38 -6.76 -0.68 -1.81
CA LYS A 38 -7.27 -0.09 -3.08
C LYS A 38 -6.15 0.26 -4.07
N ASP A 39 -5.05 0.83 -3.58
CA ASP A 39 -3.91 1.23 -4.41
C ASP A 39 -3.18 0.01 -4.97
N SER A 40 -3.00 -1.04 -4.14
CA SER A 40 -2.36 -2.29 -4.58
C SER A 40 -3.25 -3.10 -5.53
N ILE A 41 -4.58 -3.07 -5.36
CA ILE A 41 -5.54 -3.68 -6.28
C ILE A 41 -5.50 -2.94 -7.62
N THR A 42 -5.41 -1.61 -7.58
CA THR A 42 -5.23 -0.77 -8.78
C THR A 42 -3.94 -1.13 -9.52
N LEU A 43 -2.83 -1.35 -8.80
CA LEU A 43 -1.59 -1.84 -9.40
C LEU A 43 -1.73 -3.22 -10.03
N VAL A 44 -2.46 -4.15 -9.39
CA VAL A 44 -2.72 -5.47 -9.99
C VAL A 44 -3.50 -5.31 -11.30
N ARG A 45 -4.53 -4.46 -11.34
CA ARG A 45 -5.27 -4.16 -12.57
C ARG A 45 -4.39 -3.54 -13.67
N LEU A 46 -3.51 -2.62 -13.30
CA LEU A 46 -2.53 -2.03 -14.22
C LEU A 46 -1.54 -3.09 -14.75
N ALA A 47 -1.10 -4.03 -13.90
CA ALA A 47 -0.24 -5.13 -14.31
C ALA A 47 -0.95 -6.08 -15.28
N GLU A 48 -2.24 -6.37 -15.09
CA GLU A 48 -3.04 -7.10 -16.07
C GLU A 48 -3.00 -6.42 -17.44
N LYS A 49 -3.28 -5.12 -17.51
CA LYS A 49 -3.22 -4.36 -18.77
C LYS A 49 -1.81 -4.31 -19.36
N ALA A 50 -0.77 -4.30 -18.52
CA ALA A 50 0.60 -4.22 -18.98
C ALA A 50 1.07 -5.53 -19.65
N PHE A 51 0.65 -6.69 -19.14
CA PHE A 51 1.28 -7.99 -19.47
C PHE A 51 0.34 -9.06 -20.03
N ARG A 52 -0.99 -8.92 -19.90
CA ARG A 52 -1.93 -9.88 -20.51
C ARG A 52 -1.82 -9.83 -22.05
N PRO A 53 -2.00 -10.97 -22.75
CA PRO A 53 -2.46 -12.27 -22.24
C PRO A 53 -1.37 -13.14 -21.56
N GLY A 54 -0.12 -12.65 -21.44
CA GLY A 54 0.92 -13.33 -20.68
C GLY A 54 0.66 -13.34 -19.16
N LYS A 55 1.44 -14.15 -18.43
CA LYS A 55 1.52 -14.07 -16.97
C LYS A 55 2.30 -12.84 -16.53
N PHE A 56 2.18 -12.48 -15.26
CA PHE A 56 3.05 -11.45 -14.71
C PHE A 56 4.51 -11.91 -14.72
N PRO A 57 5.46 -11.04 -15.11
CA PRO A 57 6.88 -11.35 -15.03
C PRO A 57 7.43 -11.32 -13.58
N PHE A 58 6.55 -11.11 -12.60
CA PHE A 58 6.87 -11.01 -11.17
C PHE A 58 5.76 -11.68 -10.34
N PRO A 59 6.07 -12.21 -9.14
CA PRO A 59 5.06 -12.63 -8.18
C PRO A 59 4.40 -11.42 -7.49
N LEU A 60 3.21 -11.66 -6.96
CA LEU A 60 2.59 -10.82 -5.94
C LEU A 60 3.20 -11.19 -4.58
N VAL A 61 3.46 -10.21 -3.73
CA VAL A 61 4.10 -10.40 -2.41
C VAL A 61 3.31 -9.67 -1.33
N HIS A 62 3.02 -10.35 -0.23
CA HIS A 62 2.36 -9.78 0.94
C HIS A 62 3.15 -10.04 2.21
N ILE A 63 3.30 -8.99 3.04
CA ILE A 63 3.89 -9.08 4.38
C ILE A 63 2.76 -9.04 5.41
N ASP A 64 2.37 -10.23 5.86
CA ASP A 64 1.21 -10.43 6.74
C ASP A 64 1.60 -10.17 8.19
N THR A 65 0.94 -9.22 8.83
CA THR A 65 1.22 -8.90 10.24
C THR A 65 0.52 -9.86 11.21
N GLY A 66 -0.47 -10.61 10.72
CA GLY A 66 -1.49 -11.30 11.50
C GLY A 66 -2.58 -10.37 12.02
N HIS A 67 -2.44 -9.05 11.88
CA HIS A 67 -3.38 -8.03 12.38
C HIS A 67 -4.11 -7.31 11.24
N ASN A 68 -4.02 -7.81 10.01
CA ASN A 68 -4.68 -7.23 8.84
C ASN A 68 -6.19 -7.49 8.86
N PHE A 69 -6.96 -6.64 8.18
CA PHE A 69 -8.40 -6.81 8.07
C PHE A 69 -8.76 -8.09 7.29
N PRO A 70 -9.58 -8.99 7.86
CA PRO A 70 -9.97 -10.22 7.19
C PRO A 70 -10.63 -10.00 5.82
N GLU A 71 -11.38 -8.91 5.65
CA GLU A 71 -11.99 -8.54 4.38
C GLU A 71 -10.94 -8.32 3.27
N ALA A 72 -9.86 -7.61 3.59
CA ALA A 72 -8.80 -7.32 2.63
C ALA A 72 -7.98 -8.57 2.30
N ILE A 73 -7.74 -9.43 3.30
CA ILE A 73 -7.00 -10.68 3.14
C ILE A 73 -7.78 -11.68 2.28
N ARG A 74 -9.08 -11.87 2.52
CA ARG A 74 -9.93 -12.74 1.69
C ARG A 74 -9.94 -12.28 0.23
N TYR A 75 -10.20 -11.00 0.00
CA TYR A 75 -10.24 -10.45 -1.36
C TYR A 75 -8.88 -10.57 -2.07
N ARG A 76 -7.77 -10.36 -1.34
CA ARG A 76 -6.40 -10.55 -1.86
C ARG A 76 -6.21 -11.97 -2.39
N ASP A 77 -6.56 -12.96 -1.58
CA ASP A 77 -6.37 -14.37 -1.93
C ASP A 77 -7.25 -14.78 -3.11
N GLU A 78 -8.53 -14.39 -3.08
CA GLU A 78 -9.50 -14.61 -4.16
C GLU A 78 -9.03 -13.95 -5.48
N LEU A 79 -8.52 -12.71 -5.43
CA LEU A 79 -8.03 -12.02 -6.63
C LEU A 79 -6.79 -12.72 -7.21
N ALA A 80 -5.82 -13.08 -6.38
CA ALA A 80 -4.62 -13.77 -6.85
C ALA A 80 -4.94 -15.14 -7.48
N GLU A 81 -5.85 -15.90 -6.86
CA GLU A 81 -6.33 -17.18 -7.38
C GLU A 81 -7.10 -17.01 -8.69
N ARG A 82 -8.05 -16.07 -8.76
CA ARG A 82 -8.82 -15.76 -9.98
C ARG A 82 -7.92 -15.40 -11.16
N LEU A 83 -6.83 -14.69 -10.91
CA LEU A 83 -5.85 -14.32 -11.94
C LEU A 83 -4.84 -15.43 -12.27
N GLY A 84 -4.76 -16.49 -11.44
CA GLY A 84 -3.78 -17.57 -11.61
C GLY A 84 -2.32 -17.11 -11.44
N GLU A 85 -2.11 -16.04 -10.68
CA GLU A 85 -0.79 -15.43 -10.44
C GLU A 85 -0.20 -15.91 -9.11
N LYS A 86 1.13 -15.96 -9.02
CA LYS A 86 1.82 -16.45 -7.82
C LYS A 86 1.75 -15.40 -6.71
N LEU A 87 1.12 -15.75 -5.59
CA LEU A 87 1.14 -14.97 -4.36
C LEU A 87 2.13 -15.57 -3.36
N ILE A 88 3.08 -14.75 -2.90
CA ILE A 88 4.02 -15.09 -1.83
C ILE A 88 3.59 -14.34 -0.58
N VAL A 89 3.36 -15.08 0.51
CA VAL A 89 3.04 -14.51 1.82
C VAL A 89 4.17 -14.82 2.79
N ARG A 90 4.61 -13.82 3.53
CA ARG A 90 5.56 -13.97 4.64
C ARG A 90 4.99 -13.31 5.88
N ASN A 91 5.01 -14.01 7.01
CA ASN A 91 4.40 -13.54 8.24
C ASN A 91 5.42 -12.81 9.12
N VAL A 92 5.01 -11.67 9.66
CA VAL A 92 5.80 -10.91 10.64
C VAL A 92 6.02 -11.73 11.90
N GLU A 93 5.05 -12.56 12.28
CA GLU A 93 5.16 -13.52 13.39
C GLU A 93 6.39 -14.43 13.28
N ASP A 94 6.71 -14.90 12.07
CA ASP A 94 7.85 -15.80 11.84
C ASP A 94 9.17 -15.06 12.02
N THR A 95 9.25 -13.82 11.55
CA THR A 95 10.40 -12.93 11.76
C THR A 95 10.57 -12.59 13.24
N ILE A 96 9.49 -12.28 13.95
CA ILE A 96 9.50 -11.99 15.40
C ILE A 96 10.16 -13.16 16.15
N LYS A 97 9.70 -14.39 15.90
CA LYS A 97 10.23 -15.61 16.53
C LYS A 97 11.69 -15.85 16.17
N ARG A 98 12.05 -15.75 14.89
CA ARG A 98 13.41 -16.07 14.42
C ARG A 98 14.45 -15.05 14.87
N LYS A 99 14.10 -13.77 14.92
CA LYS A 99 15.01 -12.68 15.35
C LYS A 99 14.87 -12.32 16.84
N SER A 100 14.01 -13.01 17.58
CA SER A 100 13.70 -12.70 18.98
C SER A 100 13.32 -11.22 19.17
N LEU A 101 12.54 -10.67 18.24
CA LEU A 101 12.10 -9.27 18.31
C LEU A 101 11.07 -9.12 19.42
N SER A 102 11.10 -7.97 20.09
CA SER A 102 10.06 -7.63 21.07
C SER A 102 8.89 -6.96 20.37
N GLU A 103 7.69 -7.49 20.58
CA GLU A 103 6.48 -6.80 20.14
C GLU A 103 6.26 -5.53 20.96
N PRO A 104 5.88 -4.42 20.30
CA PRO A 104 5.47 -3.20 21.00
C PRO A 104 4.33 -3.51 21.98
N LYS A 105 4.41 -2.95 23.18
CA LYS A 105 3.39 -3.10 24.23
C LYS A 105 2.70 -1.77 24.48
N GLY A 106 1.51 -1.84 25.07
CA GLY A 106 0.75 -0.69 25.53
C GLY A 106 -0.29 -0.19 24.53
N ARG A 107 -0.78 1.02 24.79
CA ARG A 107 -1.98 1.60 24.18
C ARG A 107 -1.97 1.64 22.65
N TYR A 108 -0.81 1.83 22.01
CA TYR A 108 -0.68 1.93 20.55
C TYR A 108 0.20 0.81 19.97
N ALA A 109 0.18 -0.37 20.60
CA ALA A 109 0.92 -1.53 20.12
C ALA A 109 0.52 -1.88 18.67
N SER A 110 1.52 -1.93 17.78
CA SER A 110 1.32 -2.28 16.38
C SER A 110 2.53 -2.99 15.81
N ARG A 111 2.29 -4.02 15.00
CA ARG A 111 3.33 -4.74 14.25
C ARG A 111 3.77 -4.01 12.98
N ASN A 112 3.15 -2.88 12.64
CA ASN A 112 3.43 -2.13 11.41
C ASN A 112 4.93 -1.80 11.24
N ALA A 113 5.62 -1.40 12.32
CA ALA A 113 7.06 -1.13 12.25
C ALA A 113 7.89 -2.40 11.96
N LEU A 114 7.45 -3.55 12.50
CA LEU A 114 8.13 -4.84 12.37
C LEU A 114 8.01 -5.43 10.96
N GLN A 115 7.04 -4.99 10.15
CA GLN A 115 6.92 -5.39 8.74
C GLN A 115 8.20 -5.15 7.94
N THR A 116 8.95 -4.10 8.28
CA THR A 116 10.22 -3.77 7.62
C THR A 116 11.20 -4.92 7.69
N HIS A 117 11.33 -5.58 8.85
CA HIS A 117 12.26 -6.69 9.02
C HIS A 117 11.86 -7.89 8.15
N THR A 118 10.58 -8.22 8.09
CA THR A 118 10.06 -9.31 7.26
C THR A 118 10.16 -8.99 5.78
N LEU A 119 9.91 -7.73 5.39
CA LEU A 119 10.08 -7.28 4.01
C LEU A 119 11.53 -7.45 3.54
N LEU A 120 12.50 -6.97 4.32
CA LEU A 120 13.92 -7.08 3.99
C LEU A 120 14.37 -8.54 3.89
N GLU A 121 13.93 -9.40 4.82
CA GLU A 121 14.21 -10.84 4.76
C GLU A 121 13.58 -11.51 3.55
N THR A 122 12.36 -11.11 3.18
CA THR A 122 11.68 -11.64 1.99
C THR A 122 12.44 -11.24 0.72
N ILE A 123 12.91 -10.00 0.64
CA ILE A 123 13.71 -9.52 -0.49
C ILE A 123 15.01 -10.31 -0.60
N GLU A 124 15.70 -10.53 0.52
CA GLU A 124 16.92 -11.33 0.57
C GLU A 124 16.66 -12.80 0.19
N GLU A 125 15.61 -13.42 0.75
CA GLU A 125 15.23 -14.82 0.52
C GLU A 125 14.98 -15.11 -0.97
N PHE A 126 14.23 -14.23 -1.64
CA PHE A 126 13.88 -14.43 -3.05
C PHE A 126 14.88 -13.76 -4.02
N GLY A 127 15.75 -12.90 -3.50
CA GLY A 127 16.68 -12.08 -4.26
C GLY A 127 15.98 -11.05 -5.14
N PHE A 128 14.92 -10.41 -4.63
CA PHE A 128 14.20 -9.39 -5.40
C PHE A 128 15.06 -8.15 -5.61
N ASP A 129 15.24 -7.74 -6.86
CA ASP A 129 16.02 -6.56 -7.25
C ASP A 129 15.14 -5.33 -7.56
N ALA A 130 13.83 -5.52 -7.67
CA ALA A 130 12.84 -4.46 -7.65
C ALA A 130 11.57 -4.84 -6.89
N CYS A 131 10.99 -3.89 -6.15
CA CYS A 131 9.67 -4.04 -5.53
C CYS A 131 8.75 -2.91 -5.96
N ILE A 132 7.68 -3.26 -6.66
CA ILE A 132 6.63 -2.35 -7.10
C ILE A 132 5.67 -2.12 -5.93
N GLY A 133 5.44 -0.85 -5.56
CA GLY A 133 4.58 -0.44 -4.46
C GLY A 133 3.55 0.62 -4.87
N GLY A 134 2.44 0.69 -4.13
CA GLY A 134 1.32 1.59 -4.40
C GLY A 134 1.40 2.96 -3.72
N ALA A 135 2.59 3.42 -3.36
CA ALA A 135 2.76 4.70 -2.68
C ALA A 135 2.57 5.88 -3.65
N ARG A 136 1.84 6.90 -3.20
CA ARG A 136 1.52 8.13 -3.95
C ARG A 136 2.07 9.37 -3.25
N ARG A 137 2.41 10.41 -4.02
CA ARG A 137 3.00 11.65 -3.51
C ARG A 137 2.01 12.49 -2.71
N ASP A 138 0.72 12.41 -3.02
CA ASP A 138 -0.35 13.18 -2.35
C ASP A 138 -0.72 12.61 -0.96
N GLU A 139 -0.39 11.35 -0.68
CA GLU A 139 -0.78 10.69 0.58
C GLU A 139 -0.18 11.38 1.82
N GLU A 140 1.09 11.82 1.74
CA GLU A 140 1.79 12.45 2.87
C GLU A 140 2.98 13.32 2.45
N LYS A 141 3.28 14.35 3.26
CA LYS A 141 4.38 15.31 3.05
C LYS A 141 5.74 14.65 2.80
N ALA A 142 6.07 13.57 3.53
CA ALA A 142 7.34 12.88 3.38
C ALA A 142 7.50 12.22 1.99
N ARG A 143 6.38 11.87 1.34
CA ARG A 143 6.34 11.26 0.01
C ARG A 143 6.34 12.27 -1.13
N ALA A 144 6.10 13.55 -0.86
CA ALA A 144 6.07 14.59 -1.91
C ALA A 144 7.38 14.72 -2.69
N LYS A 145 8.51 14.29 -2.11
CA LYS A 145 9.84 14.27 -2.75
C LYS A 145 10.26 12.87 -3.21
N GLU A 146 9.36 11.90 -3.17
CA GLU A 146 9.64 10.53 -3.59
C GLU A 146 9.81 10.44 -5.10
N ARG A 147 10.77 9.62 -5.52
CA ARG A 147 11.04 9.31 -6.93
C ARG A 147 10.23 8.09 -7.35
N ILE A 148 9.99 7.93 -8.65
CA ILE A 148 9.33 6.72 -9.17
C ILE A 148 10.23 5.51 -8.95
N PHE A 149 11.53 5.62 -9.24
CA PHE A 149 12.57 4.63 -8.97
C PHE A 149 13.39 5.11 -7.77
N SER A 150 13.11 4.54 -6.61
CA SER A 150 13.75 4.87 -5.36
C SER A 150 14.78 3.78 -5.01
N VAL A 151 16.06 4.11 -5.18
CA VAL A 151 17.17 3.14 -5.00
C VAL A 151 17.37 2.84 -3.52
N ARG A 152 17.59 1.57 -3.19
CA ARG A 152 17.98 1.07 -1.86
C ARG A 152 19.35 0.43 -1.92
N ASP A 153 20.11 0.53 -0.83
CA ASP A 153 21.38 -0.19 -0.70
C ASP A 153 21.18 -1.67 -0.35
N GLU A 154 22.29 -2.39 -0.13
CA GLU A 154 22.30 -3.82 0.20
C GLU A 154 21.60 -4.17 1.53
N PHE A 155 21.45 -3.19 2.42
CA PHE A 155 20.73 -3.34 3.68
C PHE A 155 19.27 -2.86 3.57
N GLY A 156 18.85 -2.43 2.37
CA GLY A 156 17.53 -1.89 2.11
C GLY A 156 17.34 -0.45 2.59
N GLN A 157 18.41 0.28 2.90
CA GLN A 157 18.32 1.66 3.37
C GLN A 157 18.25 2.65 2.21
N TRP A 158 17.68 3.82 2.50
CA TRP A 158 17.55 4.92 1.54
C TRP A 158 18.64 5.99 1.75
N ASP A 159 19.39 6.29 0.69
CA ASP A 159 20.37 7.38 0.65
C ASP A 159 19.96 8.45 -0.39
N PRO A 160 19.76 9.72 0.00
CA PRO A 160 19.46 10.82 -0.93
C PRO A 160 20.48 10.99 -2.06
N LYS A 161 21.77 10.79 -1.79
CA LYS A 161 22.86 11.01 -2.75
C LYS A 161 22.89 9.97 -3.87
N ARG A 162 22.30 8.80 -3.61
CA ARG A 162 22.24 7.67 -4.55
C ARG A 162 21.01 7.73 -5.46
N GLN A 163 20.09 8.64 -5.19
CA GLN A 163 18.88 8.82 -5.97
C GLN A 163 19.20 9.48 -7.31
N ARG A 164 18.53 9.01 -8.37
CA ARG A 164 18.85 9.38 -9.75
C ARG A 164 17.85 10.40 -10.28
N PRO A 165 18.29 11.39 -11.08
CA PRO A 165 17.35 12.23 -11.82
C PRO A 165 16.46 11.38 -12.74
N GLU A 166 15.18 11.70 -12.78
CA GLU A 166 14.17 11.07 -13.64
C GLU A 166 13.77 12.12 -14.67
N LEU A 167 14.31 12.02 -15.89
CA LEU A 167 14.04 12.99 -16.95
C LEU A 167 13.09 12.36 -17.98
N TRP A 168 12.00 13.06 -18.30
CA TRP A 168 10.90 12.53 -19.12
C TRP A 168 10.38 11.20 -18.55
N ASN A 169 10.23 10.18 -19.40
CA ASN A 169 9.81 8.83 -19.03
C ASN A 169 10.98 7.83 -19.15
N ILE A 170 12.20 8.31 -18.91
CA ILE A 170 13.44 7.52 -18.99
C ILE A 170 13.91 7.22 -17.56
N TYR A 171 13.88 5.94 -17.20
CA TYR A 171 14.23 5.47 -15.86
C TYR A 171 15.52 4.67 -15.89
N ASN A 172 16.40 4.94 -14.93
CA ASN A 172 17.65 4.21 -14.76
C ASN A 172 17.50 3.19 -13.62
N GLY A 173 17.18 1.94 -13.98
CA GLY A 173 17.02 0.82 -13.08
C GLY A 173 18.30 0.04 -12.75
N ARG A 174 19.49 0.46 -13.22
CA ARG A 174 20.74 -0.27 -12.95
C ARG A 174 20.97 -0.48 -11.45
N VAL A 175 21.17 -1.69 -11.00
CA VAL A 175 21.49 -2.00 -9.59
C VAL A 175 22.78 -2.80 -9.50
N HIS A 176 23.54 -2.60 -8.43
CA HIS A 176 24.61 -3.53 -8.09
C HIS A 176 24.06 -4.75 -7.37
N LYS A 177 24.84 -5.84 -7.33
CA LYS A 177 24.43 -7.05 -6.62
C LYS A 177 24.14 -6.74 -5.15
N GLY A 178 22.97 -7.13 -4.67
CA GLY A 178 22.48 -6.87 -3.31
C GLY A 178 21.60 -5.63 -3.18
N GLU A 179 21.71 -4.67 -4.10
CA GLU A 179 20.83 -3.51 -4.13
C GLU A 179 19.47 -3.87 -4.72
N ASN A 180 18.46 -3.07 -4.34
CA ASN A 180 17.13 -3.18 -4.92
C ASN A 180 16.53 -1.80 -5.17
N VAL A 181 15.50 -1.74 -6.00
CA VAL A 181 14.76 -0.51 -6.28
C VAL A 181 13.32 -0.64 -5.85
N ARG A 182 12.80 0.40 -5.20
CA ARG A 182 11.38 0.57 -4.91
C ARG A 182 10.76 1.37 -6.03
N VAL A 183 9.74 0.82 -6.68
CA VAL A 183 9.14 1.41 -7.86
C VAL A 183 7.69 1.77 -7.58
N PHE A 184 7.29 3.00 -7.88
CA PHE A 184 5.95 3.52 -7.57
C PHE A 184 5.20 3.97 -8.84
N PRO A 185 4.56 3.05 -9.60
CA PRO A 185 3.92 3.36 -10.89
C PRO A 185 2.81 4.38 -10.81
N ILE A 186 2.14 4.48 -9.66
CA ILE A 186 1.03 5.39 -9.43
C ILE A 186 1.43 6.62 -8.60
N SER A 187 2.74 6.92 -8.50
CA SER A 187 3.26 8.01 -7.66
C SER A 187 2.60 9.37 -7.94
N ASN A 188 2.22 9.61 -9.19
CA ASN A 188 1.58 10.84 -9.69
C ASN A 188 0.05 10.85 -9.58
N TRP A 189 -0.56 9.79 -9.08
CA TRP A 189 -2.01 9.68 -8.95
C TRP A 189 -2.44 10.29 -7.61
N THR A 190 -3.60 10.94 -7.58
CA THR A 190 -4.27 11.37 -6.36
C THR A 190 -5.23 10.30 -5.85
N GLU A 191 -5.75 10.48 -4.62
CA GLU A 191 -6.79 9.59 -4.09
C GLU A 191 -8.02 9.56 -5.01
N LEU A 192 -8.39 10.73 -5.53
CA LEU A 192 -9.52 10.88 -6.44
C LEU A 192 -9.27 10.17 -7.78
N ASP A 193 -8.04 10.19 -8.29
CA ASP A 193 -7.69 9.48 -9.53
C ASP A 193 -7.80 7.98 -9.36
N VAL A 194 -7.32 7.44 -8.24
CA VAL A 194 -7.46 6.02 -7.90
C VAL A 194 -8.94 5.61 -7.85
N TRP A 195 -9.79 6.39 -7.17
CA TRP A 195 -11.23 6.10 -7.10
C TRP A 195 -11.94 6.23 -8.45
N ASN A 196 -11.66 7.28 -9.22
CA ASN A 196 -12.22 7.43 -10.55
C ASN A 196 -11.77 6.32 -11.51
N TYR A 197 -10.54 5.85 -11.38
CA TYR A 197 -10.02 4.73 -12.15
C TYR A 197 -10.69 3.41 -11.74
N ILE A 198 -10.85 3.15 -10.43
CA ILE A 198 -11.60 2.01 -9.89
C ILE A 198 -13.02 2.00 -10.44
N LYS A 199 -13.69 3.16 -10.47
CA LYS A 199 -15.01 3.31 -11.07
C LYS A 199 -15.00 2.98 -12.56
N ARG A 200 -14.08 3.59 -13.32
CA ARG A 200 -13.99 3.46 -14.78
C ARG A 200 -13.69 2.03 -15.23
N GLU A 201 -12.83 1.35 -14.49
CA GLU A 201 -12.41 -0.03 -14.77
C GLU A 201 -13.28 -1.08 -14.08
N GLU A 202 -14.35 -0.66 -13.39
CA GLU A 202 -15.28 -1.52 -12.65
C GLU A 202 -14.53 -2.49 -11.70
N ILE A 203 -13.52 -1.97 -11.01
CA ILE A 203 -12.67 -2.77 -10.13
C ILE A 203 -13.44 -3.05 -8.84
N GLU A 204 -13.67 -4.33 -8.56
CA GLU A 204 -14.23 -4.76 -7.28
C GLU A 204 -13.26 -4.44 -6.14
N LEU A 205 -13.80 -4.04 -4.99
CA LEU A 205 -13.01 -3.76 -3.78
C LEU A 205 -13.57 -4.53 -2.59
N PRO A 206 -12.74 -4.81 -1.56
CA PRO A 206 -13.24 -5.29 -0.29
C PRO A 206 -14.29 -4.33 0.29
N ASN A 207 -15.36 -4.87 0.86
CA ASN A 207 -16.48 -4.09 1.41
C ASN A 207 -16.07 -3.08 2.49
N ILE A 208 -14.90 -3.24 3.12
CA ILE A 208 -14.35 -2.34 4.13
C ILE A 208 -14.20 -0.88 3.66
N TYR A 209 -14.09 -0.66 2.35
CA TYR A 209 -13.99 0.66 1.75
C TYR A 209 -15.33 1.39 1.62
N TYR A 210 -16.45 0.67 1.73
CA TYR A 210 -17.81 1.22 1.71
C TYR A 210 -18.40 1.22 3.11
N THR A 211 -19.43 2.04 3.33
CA THR A 211 -20.12 2.12 4.61
C THR A 211 -20.71 0.77 5.00
N HIS A 212 -20.32 0.32 6.18
CA HIS A 212 -20.84 -0.87 6.84
C HIS A 212 -20.92 -0.63 8.35
N GLU A 213 -21.74 -1.44 9.01
CA GLU A 213 -21.85 -1.40 10.45
C GLU A 213 -20.69 -2.19 11.08
N ARG A 214 -19.96 -1.57 12.01
CA ARG A 214 -18.83 -2.21 12.68
C ARG A 214 -18.72 -1.77 14.14
N GLU A 215 -18.27 -2.70 14.98
CA GLU A 215 -17.87 -2.39 16.34
C GLU A 215 -16.53 -1.68 16.33
N CYS A 216 -16.49 -0.51 16.97
CA CYS A 216 -15.32 0.34 17.03
C CYS A 216 -15.00 0.72 18.46
N LEU A 217 -13.72 0.63 18.82
CA LEU A 217 -13.17 1.17 20.05
C LEU A 217 -12.95 2.68 19.87
N VAL A 218 -13.54 3.50 20.73
CA VAL A 218 -13.33 4.96 20.70
C VAL A 218 -12.03 5.30 21.42
N ARG A 219 -11.00 5.74 20.69
CA ARG A 219 -9.70 6.12 21.24
C ARG A 219 -9.27 7.48 20.75
N ASP A 220 -9.09 8.43 21.66
CA ASP A 220 -8.71 9.83 21.36
C ASP A 220 -9.58 10.48 20.27
N GLY A 221 -10.88 10.20 20.30
CA GLY A 221 -11.85 10.69 19.30
C GLY A 221 -11.79 9.98 17.94
N LYS A 222 -10.99 8.92 17.80
CA LYS A 222 -10.93 8.07 16.61
C LYS A 222 -11.69 6.76 16.83
N LEU A 223 -12.21 6.19 15.75
CA LEU A 223 -12.91 4.91 15.74
C LEU A 223 -11.95 3.81 15.27
N MET A 224 -11.42 3.02 16.18
CA MET A 224 -10.55 1.89 15.85
C MET A 224 -11.40 0.63 15.64
N ALA A 225 -11.11 -0.16 14.61
CA ALA A 225 -11.84 -1.42 14.40
C ALA A 225 -11.64 -2.35 15.60
N TRP A 226 -12.72 -2.75 16.27
CA TRP A 226 -12.60 -3.68 17.39
C TRP A 226 -12.01 -5.03 16.90
N SER A 227 -11.00 -5.53 17.61
CA SER A 227 -10.39 -6.84 17.36
C SER A 227 -9.64 -7.31 18.61
N ASP A 228 -9.38 -8.61 18.69
CA ASP A 228 -8.64 -9.24 19.80
C ASP A 228 -7.17 -8.76 19.90
N PHE A 229 -6.66 -8.11 18.86
CA PHE A 229 -5.29 -7.61 18.80
C PHE A 229 -5.12 -6.20 19.37
N ILE A 230 -6.23 -5.49 19.62
CA ILE A 230 -6.17 -4.14 20.19
C ILE A 230 -6.13 -4.25 21.72
N PHE A 231 -5.13 -3.59 22.31
CA PHE A 231 -5.07 -3.39 23.74
C PHE A 231 -6.27 -2.56 24.20
N GLN A 232 -7.08 -3.09 25.12
CA GLN A 232 -8.21 -2.40 25.74
C GLN A 232 -7.79 -1.80 27.08
N GLU A 233 -8.09 -0.52 27.27
CA GLU A 233 -8.00 0.20 28.54
C GLU A 233 -9.35 0.12 29.27
N PRO A 234 -9.36 0.21 30.62
CA PRO A 234 -10.59 0.07 31.40
C PRO A 234 -11.70 1.09 31.06
N ASP A 235 -11.32 2.25 30.54
CA ASP A 235 -12.20 3.35 30.14
C ASP A 235 -12.55 3.35 28.65
N ASP A 236 -12.01 2.42 27.86
CA ASP A 236 -12.36 2.33 26.45
C ASP A 236 -13.84 1.93 26.28
N VAL A 237 -14.50 2.59 25.34
CA VAL A 237 -15.89 2.30 24.99
C VAL A 237 -15.94 1.69 23.59
N VAL A 238 -16.55 0.50 23.50
CA VAL A 238 -16.89 -0.10 22.21
C VAL A 238 -18.27 0.41 21.80
N VAL A 239 -18.35 0.99 20.61
CA VAL A 239 -19.58 1.50 20.01
C VAL A 239 -19.81 0.85 18.66
N LYS A 240 -21.08 0.65 18.31
CA LYS A 240 -21.46 0.22 16.96
C LYS A 240 -21.73 1.45 16.10
N LYS A 241 -21.04 1.57 14.97
CA LYS A 241 -21.11 2.75 14.08
C LYS A 241 -21.17 2.33 12.62
N GLN A 242 -21.77 3.20 11.81
CA GLN A 242 -21.72 3.12 10.35
C GLN A 242 -20.43 3.78 9.88
N VAL A 243 -19.47 2.98 9.41
CA VAL A 243 -18.12 3.44 9.11
C VAL A 243 -17.60 2.85 7.81
N ARG A 244 -16.55 3.47 7.27
CA ARG A 244 -15.68 2.90 6.24
C ARG A 244 -14.22 3.21 6.53
N PHE A 245 -13.32 2.61 5.78
CA PHE A 245 -11.89 2.83 5.90
C PHE A 245 -11.34 3.43 4.61
N ARG A 246 -10.76 4.64 4.68
CA ARG A 246 -10.12 5.28 3.50
C ARG A 246 -8.83 4.56 3.11
N THR A 247 -8.00 4.25 4.12
CA THR A 247 -6.80 3.41 4.00
C THR A 247 -7.01 2.09 4.74
N VAL A 248 -6.39 1.01 4.28
CA VAL A 248 -6.37 -0.27 4.99
C VAL A 248 -4.94 -0.68 5.32
N GLY A 249 -4.68 -1.03 6.58
CA GLY A 249 -3.44 -1.67 7.04
C GLY A 249 -3.76 -2.59 8.21
N ASP A 250 -3.00 -2.52 9.29
CA ASP A 250 -3.33 -3.28 10.51
C ASP A 250 -4.55 -2.67 11.21
N MET A 251 -5.42 -3.53 11.72
CA MET A 251 -6.56 -3.15 12.55
C MET A 251 -6.12 -2.35 13.78
N THR A 252 -4.91 -2.60 14.29
CA THR A 252 -4.38 -1.93 15.48
C THR A 252 -3.91 -0.49 15.25
N CYS A 253 -3.74 -0.04 14.01
CA CYS A 253 -3.30 1.33 13.70
C CYS A 253 -4.15 2.07 12.65
N THR A 254 -5.24 1.46 12.19
CA THR A 254 -6.13 2.04 11.18
C THR A 254 -7.46 2.46 11.81
N ALA A 255 -7.72 3.77 11.84
CA ALA A 255 -9.01 4.32 12.25
C ALA A 255 -10.00 4.35 11.08
N ALA A 256 -11.24 4.02 11.39
CA ALA A 256 -12.40 4.19 10.54
C ALA A 256 -12.87 5.65 10.51
N VAL A 257 -13.66 5.99 9.50
CA VAL A 257 -14.39 7.26 9.41
C VAL A 257 -15.89 6.96 9.38
N GLU A 258 -16.69 7.71 10.14
CA GLU A 258 -18.16 7.66 9.99
C GLU A 258 -18.52 8.13 8.58
N SER A 259 -19.41 7.40 7.91
CA SER A 259 -19.67 7.58 6.49
C SER A 259 -21.02 7.01 6.10
N ILE A 260 -21.62 7.56 5.03
CA ILE A 260 -22.85 7.04 4.41
C ILE A 260 -22.61 6.57 2.96
N ALA A 261 -21.35 6.51 2.53
CA ALA A 261 -20.95 6.11 1.20
C ALA A 261 -20.99 4.58 1.01
N HIS A 262 -22.13 4.07 0.55
CA HIS A 262 -22.34 2.64 0.30
C HIS A 262 -21.82 2.14 -1.05
N ASP A 263 -21.38 3.04 -1.93
CA ASP A 263 -20.86 2.74 -3.26
C ASP A 263 -19.72 3.69 -3.66
N ILE A 264 -19.13 3.45 -4.83
CA ILE A 264 -17.98 4.23 -5.33
C ILE A 264 -18.36 5.71 -5.53
N ASP A 265 -19.59 5.98 -5.98
CA ASP A 265 -20.07 7.34 -6.20
C ASP A 265 -20.20 8.13 -4.90
N GLY A 266 -20.76 7.50 -3.86
CA GLY A 266 -20.80 8.06 -2.52
C GLY A 266 -19.40 8.33 -1.96
N VAL A 267 -18.44 7.42 -2.19
CA VAL A 267 -17.07 7.61 -1.71
C VAL A 267 -16.40 8.79 -2.41
N ILE A 268 -16.56 8.91 -3.74
CA ILE A 268 -16.04 10.04 -4.52
C ILE A 268 -16.66 11.35 -4.04
N ALA A 269 -17.98 11.39 -3.83
CA ALA A 269 -18.67 12.58 -3.32
C ALA A 269 -18.13 13.01 -1.95
N GLU A 270 -17.94 12.08 -1.02
CA GLU A 270 -17.36 12.39 0.30
C GLU A 270 -15.90 12.90 0.21
N ILE A 271 -15.10 12.37 -0.72
CA ILE A 271 -13.71 12.81 -0.91
C ILE A 271 -13.66 14.24 -1.43
N LEU A 272 -14.54 14.60 -2.37
CA LEU A 272 -14.62 15.96 -2.92
C LEU A 272 -14.98 17.02 -1.86
N GLU A 273 -15.72 16.64 -0.83
CA GLU A 273 -16.10 17.52 0.28
C GLU A 273 -15.05 17.58 1.41
N SER A 274 -14.16 16.59 1.48
CA SER A 274 -13.18 16.46 2.55
C SER A 274 -11.98 17.40 2.39
N LYS A 275 -11.52 17.99 3.50
CA LYS A 275 -10.33 18.84 3.57
C LYS A 275 -9.11 18.16 4.19
N ILE A 276 -9.22 16.88 4.53
CA ILE A 276 -8.17 16.12 5.24
C ILE A 276 -7.59 15.06 4.31
N SER A 277 -6.26 14.98 4.25
CA SER A 277 -5.55 13.97 3.48
C SER A 277 -5.89 12.55 3.94
N GLU A 278 -5.80 11.59 3.03
CA GLU A 278 -6.23 10.22 3.24
C GLU A 278 -5.62 9.58 4.50
N ARG A 279 -4.28 9.51 4.58
CA ARG A 279 -3.56 8.94 5.74
C ARG A 279 -3.68 9.81 6.99
N GLY A 280 -3.72 11.14 6.82
CA GLY A 280 -3.85 12.08 7.94
C GLY A 280 -5.16 11.92 8.72
N ALA A 281 -6.22 11.46 8.04
CA ALA A 281 -7.50 11.13 8.66
C ALA A 281 -7.42 9.81 9.46
N THR A 282 -6.84 8.75 8.89
CA THR A 282 -7.04 7.37 9.37
C THR A 282 -5.87 6.76 10.14
N ARG A 283 -4.61 7.10 9.85
CA ARG A 283 -3.45 6.46 10.49
C ARG A 283 -3.12 7.12 11.83
N ILE A 284 -3.01 6.30 12.88
CA ILE A 284 -2.69 6.78 14.25
C ILE A 284 -1.18 6.78 14.48
N ASP A 285 -0.49 5.78 13.98
CA ASP A 285 0.96 5.61 14.17
C ASP A 285 1.77 6.69 13.44
N ASP A 286 1.28 7.20 12.32
CA ASP A 286 1.88 8.32 11.59
C ASP A 286 1.80 9.65 12.40
N LYS A 287 0.95 9.75 13.44
CA LYS A 287 0.83 10.94 14.30
C LYS A 287 1.67 10.89 15.58
N LEU A 288 2.32 9.77 15.89
CA LEU A 288 3.11 9.60 17.12
C LEU A 288 4.46 10.35 17.06
N SER A 289 4.95 10.70 15.87
CA SER A 289 6.14 11.53 15.68
C SER A 289 6.09 12.20 14.30
N GLU A 290 6.43 13.49 14.21
CA GLU A 290 6.54 14.22 12.92
C GLU A 290 7.56 13.59 11.96
N THR A 291 8.52 12.81 12.44
CA THR A 291 9.56 12.13 11.63
C THR A 291 9.29 10.65 11.39
N ALA A 292 8.21 10.08 11.93
CA ALA A 292 7.97 8.63 11.93
C ALA A 292 8.07 8.02 10.53
N MET A 293 7.57 8.71 9.51
CA MET A 293 7.60 8.23 8.14
C MET A 293 8.99 8.37 7.48
N GLU A 294 9.73 9.44 7.79
CA GLU A 294 11.11 9.63 7.30
C GLU A 294 12.06 8.59 7.90
N ASP A 295 11.89 8.26 9.18
CA ASP A 295 12.69 7.24 9.87
C ASP A 295 12.39 5.84 9.32
N ARG A 296 11.11 5.53 9.07
CA ARG A 296 10.71 4.30 8.37
C ARG A 296 11.28 4.20 6.96
N LYS A 297 11.33 5.32 6.22
CA LYS A 297 11.94 5.37 4.88
C LYS A 297 13.44 5.03 4.94
N LYS A 298 14.17 5.60 5.90
CA LYS A 298 15.59 5.28 6.12
C LYS A 298 15.78 3.81 6.50
N GLY A 299 14.84 3.25 7.27
CA GLY A 299 14.84 1.84 7.67
C GLY A 299 14.44 0.84 6.59
N GLY A 300 13.98 1.30 5.42
CA GLY A 300 13.63 0.44 4.29
C GLY A 300 12.15 0.01 4.19
N TYR A 301 11.26 0.64 4.96
CA TYR A 301 9.81 0.36 4.95
C TYR A 301 9.16 0.71 3.60
N PHE A 302 9.65 1.74 2.92
CA PHE A 302 9.25 2.09 1.55
C PHE A 302 10.21 1.55 0.55
#